data_AF-A0A9Q9F7Z6-F1
#
_entry.id   AF-A0A9Q9F7Z6-F1
#
_cell.length_a   1.000
_cell.length_b   1.000
_cell.length_c   1.000
_cell.angle_alpha   90.00
_cell.angle_beta   90.00
_cell.angle_gamma   90.00
#
_symmetry.space_group_name_H-M   'P 1'
#
loop_
_entity.id
_entity.type
_entity.pdbx_description
1 polymer ?
#
loop_
_entity_poly.entity_id
_entity_poly.type
_entity_poly.pdbx_seq_one_letter_code
_entity_poly.pdbx_strand_id
1 'polypeptide(L)'
;MSRKIVEYKLVDSEKDIARSYEPRRKPKRSRILLHEWQSMTLEHSFRMNPYPDRIEKYNLFLKTKIPIKNIKIWFQNRRAREKSSYEEMEEMYEAGYRGLDIKATAFTEEFQYYKY
;
A
#
# COMPACT_ATOMS: atom_id res chain seq x y z
N MET A 1 9.40 19.90 18.33
CA MET A 1 10.15 18.99 17.42
C MET A 1 10.92 17.99 18.27
N SER A 2 10.37 16.79 18.51
CA SER A 2 11.03 15.78 19.35
C SER A 2 11.99 14.95 18.49
N ARG A 3 13.30 15.00 18.79
CA ARG A 3 14.29 14.13 18.14
C ARG A 3 14.07 12.71 18.65
N LYS A 4 13.68 11.78 17.77
CA LYS A 4 13.68 10.34 18.10
C LYS A 4 15.11 9.93 18.47
N ILE A 5 15.31 9.59 19.73
CA ILE A 5 16.51 8.89 20.19
C ILE A 5 16.45 7.50 19.58
N VAL A 6 17.44 7.13 18.78
CA VAL A 6 17.59 5.76 18.29
C VAL A 6 18.23 4.98 19.45
N GLU A 7 17.45 4.14 20.12
CA GLU A 7 18.00 3.14 21.05
C GLU A 7 18.87 2.18 20.25
N TYR A 8 20.18 2.29 20.40
CA TYR A 8 21.11 1.27 19.94
C TYR A 8 21.09 0.14 20.96
N LYS A 9 20.42 -0.97 20.61
CA LYS A 9 20.60 -2.23 21.36
C LYS A 9 21.98 -2.78 21.02
N LEU A 10 22.90 -2.77 21.98
CA LEU A 10 24.18 -3.47 21.86
C LEU A 10 23.89 -4.96 21.71
N VAL A 11 24.28 -5.51 20.56
CA VAL A 11 24.06 -6.93 20.24
C VAL A 11 25.28 -7.71 20.69
N ASP A 12 25.38 -8.02 21.98
CA ASP A 12 26.46 -8.81 22.57
C ASP A 12 26.17 -10.33 22.55
N SER A 13 25.69 -10.84 21.41
CA SER A 13 25.71 -12.29 21.17
C SER A 13 26.64 -12.54 20.00
N GLU A 14 27.78 -13.22 20.23
CA GLU A 14 28.67 -13.70 19.17
C GLU A 14 27.91 -14.38 18.03
N LYS A 15 26.77 -15.01 18.33
CA LYS A 15 25.87 -15.66 17.36
C LYS A 15 25.20 -14.68 16.40
N ASP A 16 24.87 -13.47 16.84
CA ASP A 16 24.28 -12.42 16.00
C ASP A 16 25.33 -11.74 15.12
N ILE A 17 26.52 -11.52 15.68
CA ILE A 17 27.69 -11.04 14.95
C ILE A 17 28.05 -12.04 13.85
N ALA A 18 28.14 -13.34 14.18
CA ALA A 18 28.37 -14.40 13.20
C ALA A 18 27.29 -14.44 12.09
N ARG A 19 26.01 -14.26 12.44
CA ARG A 19 24.92 -14.13 11.46
C ARG A 19 25.07 -12.90 10.54
N SER A 20 25.69 -11.82 11.01
CA SER A 20 25.92 -10.62 10.19
C SER A 20 27.02 -10.79 9.14
N TYR A 21 27.95 -11.73 9.37
CA TYR A 21 28.98 -12.15 8.42
C TYR A 21 28.50 -13.20 7.42
N GLU A 22 27.31 -13.78 7.61
CA GLU A 22 26.71 -14.62 6.56
C GLU A 22 26.48 -13.76 5.30
N PRO A 23 26.94 -14.22 4.12
CA PRO A 23 26.73 -13.49 2.88
C PRO A 23 25.24 -13.22 2.71
N ARG A 24 24.89 -11.91 2.70
CA ARG A 24 23.50 -11.43 2.69
C ARG A 24 22.67 -12.26 1.73
N ARG A 25 21.70 -12.99 2.28
CA ARG A 25 20.80 -13.90 1.55
C ARG A 25 20.26 -13.18 0.31
N LYS A 26 20.39 -13.87 -0.83
CA LYS A 26 19.87 -13.61 -2.20
C LYS A 26 19.43 -12.16 -2.49
N PRO A 27 19.96 -11.51 -3.55
CA PRO A 27 19.61 -10.13 -3.87
C PRO A 27 18.09 -9.90 -3.83
N LYS A 28 17.69 -8.86 -3.08
CA LYS A 28 16.30 -8.41 -2.96
C LYS A 28 15.80 -8.18 -4.39
N ARG A 29 14.67 -8.80 -4.75
CA ARG A 29 14.15 -8.77 -6.14
C ARG A 29 14.11 -7.32 -6.64
N SER A 30 14.61 -7.10 -7.85
CA SER A 30 14.64 -5.76 -8.46
C SER A 30 13.25 -5.13 -8.44
N ARG A 31 13.21 -3.84 -8.13
CA ARG A 31 11.97 -3.06 -8.10
C ARG A 31 11.46 -2.90 -9.53
N ILE A 32 10.23 -3.30 -9.77
CA ILE A 32 9.56 -3.07 -11.06
C ILE A 32 8.92 -1.69 -11.02
N LEU A 33 9.18 -0.88 -12.04
CA LEU A 33 8.46 0.36 -12.30
C LEU A 33 7.27 0.03 -13.20
N LEU A 34 6.08 0.49 -12.81
CA LEU A 34 4.88 0.31 -13.61
C LEU A 34 4.74 1.49 -14.57
N HIS A 35 4.35 1.20 -15.80
CA HIS A 35 3.91 2.24 -16.73
C HIS A 35 2.55 2.80 -16.29
N GLU A 36 2.25 4.03 -16.71
CA GLU A 36 1.00 4.72 -16.36
C GLU A 36 -0.24 3.89 -16.68
N TRP A 37 -0.32 3.36 -17.91
CA TRP A 37 -1.45 2.53 -18.35
C TRP A 37 -1.66 1.27 -17.49
N GLN A 38 -0.58 0.69 -16.96
CA GLN A 38 -0.66 -0.47 -16.09
C GLN A 38 -1.26 -0.09 -14.73
N SER A 39 -0.80 1.02 -14.15
CA SER A 39 -1.34 1.58 -12.91
C SER A 39 -2.82 1.91 -13.08
N MET A 40 -3.19 2.60 -14.16
CA MET A 40 -4.60 2.91 -14.48
C MET A 40 -5.46 1.65 -14.59
N THR A 41 -4.95 0.60 -15.24
CA THR A 41 -5.69 -0.67 -15.37
C THR A 41 -5.93 -1.32 -14.01
N LEU A 42 -4.92 -1.30 -13.12
CA LEU A 42 -5.03 -1.82 -11.77
C LEU A 42 -6.00 -0.98 -10.92
N GLU A 43 -5.97 0.34 -11.04
CA GLU A 43 -6.93 1.23 -10.35
C GLU A 43 -8.37 1.03 -10.81
N HIS A 44 -8.59 0.93 -12.12
CA HIS A 44 -9.92 0.64 -12.66
C HIS A 44 -10.47 -0.68 -12.12
N SER A 45 -9.64 -1.73 -12.12
CA SER A 45 -10.03 -3.02 -11.54
C SER A 45 -10.26 -2.94 -10.03
N PHE A 46 -9.49 -2.12 -9.31
CA PHE A 46 -9.63 -1.95 -7.86
C PHE A 46 -10.97 -1.31 -7.50
N ARG A 47 -11.40 -0.29 -8.25
CA ARG A 47 -12.73 0.31 -8.08
C ARG A 47 -13.81 -0.76 -8.22
N MET A 48 -13.75 -1.59 -9.26
CA MET A 48 -14.75 -2.65 -9.45
C MET A 48 -14.71 -3.72 -8.35
N ASN A 49 -13.51 -4.19 -7.97
CA ASN A 49 -13.33 -5.20 -6.94
C ASN A 49 -12.00 -5.00 -6.19
N PRO A 50 -12.02 -4.47 -4.95
CA PRO A 50 -10.81 -4.29 -4.12
C PRO A 50 -10.15 -5.60 -3.64
N TYR A 51 -10.86 -6.72 -3.75
CA TYR A 51 -10.45 -8.05 -3.31
C TYR A 51 -10.52 -9.06 -4.46
N PRO A 52 -9.69 -8.92 -5.51
CA PRO A 52 -9.78 -9.77 -6.68
C PRO A 52 -9.44 -11.22 -6.32
N ASP A 53 -10.19 -12.17 -6.86
CA ASP A 53 -9.95 -13.61 -6.74
C ASP A 53 -8.84 -14.08 -7.70
N ARG A 54 -8.51 -15.38 -7.70
CA ARG A 54 -7.49 -16.00 -8.53
C ARG A 54 -7.70 -15.73 -10.02
N ILE A 55 -8.92 -15.86 -10.52
CA ILE A 55 -9.25 -15.68 -11.94
C ILE A 55 -9.05 -14.21 -12.34
N GLU A 56 -9.54 -13.28 -11.54
CA GLU A 56 -9.40 -11.85 -11.81
C GLU A 56 -7.94 -11.40 -11.80
N LYS A 57 -7.13 -11.89 -10.85
CA LYS A 57 -5.68 -11.65 -10.85
C LYS A 57 -5.00 -12.19 -12.11
N TYR A 58 -5.44 -13.35 -12.61
CA TYR A 58 -4.91 -13.91 -13.84
C TYR A 58 -5.28 -13.05 -15.06
N ASN A 59 -6.52 -12.58 -15.14
CA ASN A 59 -6.96 -11.65 -16.18
C ASN A 59 -6.15 -10.35 -16.17
N LEU A 60 -5.86 -9.81 -14.99
CA LEU A 60 -4.99 -8.64 -14.83
C LEU A 60 -3.56 -8.92 -15.29
N PHE A 61 -3.00 -10.10 -15.01
CA PHE A 61 -1.71 -10.51 -15.54
C PHE A 61 -1.73 -10.56 -17.08
N LEU A 62 -2.78 -11.13 -17.69
CA LEU A 62 -2.87 -11.19 -19.15
C LEU A 62 -2.88 -9.81 -19.80
N LYS A 63 -3.61 -8.85 -19.20
CA LYS A 63 -3.73 -7.47 -19.68
C LYS A 63 -2.46 -6.64 -19.43
N THR A 64 -1.90 -6.69 -18.23
CA THR A 64 -0.83 -5.79 -17.80
C THR A 64 0.57 -6.39 -17.94
N LYS A 65 0.67 -7.71 -18.11
CA LYS A 65 1.92 -8.51 -18.04
C LYS A 65 2.67 -8.38 -16.71
N ILE A 66 2.00 -7.92 -15.65
CA ILE A 66 2.57 -7.83 -14.30
C ILE A 66 2.45 -9.18 -13.61
N PRO A 67 3.53 -9.74 -13.04
CA PRO A 67 3.46 -11.01 -12.30
C PRO A 67 2.35 -11.01 -11.25
N ILE A 68 1.60 -12.11 -11.13
CA ILE A 68 0.47 -12.25 -10.19
C ILE A 68 0.85 -11.88 -8.75
N LYS A 69 2.07 -12.22 -8.32
CA LYS A 69 2.59 -11.83 -7.01
C LYS A 69 2.63 -10.31 -6.83
N ASN A 70 3.06 -9.57 -7.85
CA ASN A 70 3.16 -8.12 -7.80
C ASN A 70 1.77 -7.49 -7.85
N ILE A 71 0.83 -8.05 -8.62
CA ILE A 71 -0.59 -7.65 -8.58
C ILE A 71 -1.13 -7.83 -7.16
N LYS A 72 -0.92 -9.00 -6.53
CA LYS A 72 -1.33 -9.24 -5.14
C LYS A 72 -0.78 -8.17 -4.18
N ILE A 73 0.52 -7.87 -4.26
CA ILE A 73 1.16 -6.85 -3.41
C ILE A 73 0.59 -5.47 -3.70
N TRP A 74 0.35 -5.13 -4.97
CA TRP A 74 -0.23 -3.85 -5.35
C TRP A 74 -1.62 -3.66 -4.72
N PHE A 75 -2.49 -4.68 -4.78
CA PHE A 75 -3.81 -4.62 -4.14
C PHE A 75 -3.72 -4.52 -2.61
N GLN A 76 -2.76 -5.22 -1.99
CA GLN A 76 -2.50 -5.09 -0.55
C GLN A 76 -2.07 -3.66 -0.19
N ASN A 77 -1.13 -3.09 -0.92
CA ASN A 77 -0.63 -1.73 -0.71
C ASN A 77 -1.72 -0.69 -0.97
N ARG A 78 -2.55 -0.90 -2.01
CA ARG A 78 -3.63 0.03 -2.35
C ARG A 78 -4.70 0.08 -1.27
N ARG A 79 -5.07 -1.06 -0.68
CA ARG A 79 -5.97 -1.10 0.49
C ARG A 79 -5.34 -0.49 1.74
N ALA A 80 -4.05 -0.71 1.96
CA ALA A 80 -3.35 -0.08 3.08
C ALA A 80 -3.36 1.45 2.97
N ARG A 81 -3.07 1.99 1.77
CA ARG A 81 -3.15 3.43 1.51
C ARG A 81 -4.56 3.99 1.73
N GLU A 82 -5.57 3.25 1.28
CA GLU A 82 -6.97 3.63 1.48
C GLU A 82 -7.34 3.72 2.95
N LYS A 83 -6.97 2.69 3.73
CA LYS A 83 -7.17 2.67 5.18
C LYS A 83 -6.46 3.82 5.88
N SER A 84 -5.20 4.08 5.55
CA SER A 84 -4.46 5.20 6.12
C SER A 84 -5.06 6.56 5.75
N SER A 85 -5.58 6.71 4.53
CA SER A 85 -6.29 7.93 4.12
C SER A 85 -7.57 8.14 4.91
N TYR A 86 -8.27 7.08 5.32
CA TYR A 86 -9.44 7.19 6.20
C TYR A 86 -9.05 7.61 7.60
N GLU A 87 -8.05 6.95 8.18
CA GLU A 87 -7.59 7.25 9.54
C GLU A 87 -7.10 8.70 9.65
N GLU A 88 -6.32 9.18 8.66
CA GLU A 88 -5.86 10.57 8.60
C GLU A 88 -7.02 11.56 8.42
N MET A 89 -8.00 11.23 7.58
CA MET A 89 -9.18 12.06 7.38
C MET A 89 -10.03 12.13 8.67
N GLU A 90 -10.24 11.01 9.34
CA GLU A 90 -11.02 10.90 10.58
C GLU A 90 -10.37 11.67 11.73
N GLU A 91 -9.04 11.56 11.89
CA GLU A 91 -8.27 12.41 12.82
C GLU A 91 -8.40 13.89 12.50
N MET A 92 -8.39 14.28 11.21
CA MET A 92 -8.57 15.68 10.80
C MET A 92 -9.98 16.21 11.11
N TYR A 93 -11.03 15.39 10.94
CA TYR A 93 -12.40 15.74 11.31
C TYR A 93 -12.56 15.92 12.82
N GLU A 94 -12.01 14.99 13.62
CA GLU A 94 -12.06 15.06 15.09
C GLU A 94 -11.19 16.20 15.66
N ALA A 95 -10.10 16.57 14.97
CA ALA A 95 -9.22 17.69 15.35
C ALA A 95 -9.85 19.09 15.13
N GLY A 96 -11.14 19.19 14.78
CA GLY A 96 -11.91 20.44 14.89
C GLY A 96 -12.27 21.13 13.56
N TYR A 97 -12.06 20.49 12.41
CA TYR A 97 -12.45 21.03 11.09
C TYR A 97 -13.91 20.75 10.71
N ARG A 98 -14.85 20.84 11.66
CA ARG A 98 -16.30 20.61 11.44
C ARG A 98 -17.02 21.64 10.54
N GLY A 99 -16.33 22.67 10.06
CA GLY A 99 -16.97 23.84 9.43
C GLY A 99 -16.22 24.49 8.26
N LEU A 100 -15.17 23.86 7.71
CA LEU A 100 -14.58 24.32 6.46
C LEU A 100 -15.18 23.52 5.30
N ASP A 101 -15.75 24.25 4.35
CA ASP A 101 -16.50 23.75 3.20
C ASP A 101 -15.73 22.62 2.48
N ILE A 102 -16.22 21.39 2.61
CA ILE A 102 -15.61 20.15 2.09
C ILE A 102 -15.89 20.04 0.57
N LYS A 103 -15.87 21.17 -0.14
CA LYS A 103 -15.96 21.20 -1.60
C LYS A 103 -14.58 21.03 -2.22
N ALA A 104 -14.01 19.85 -1.98
CA ALA A 104 -13.21 19.15 -2.97
C ALA A 104 -13.95 17.84 -3.31
N THR A 105 -15.12 18.04 -3.90
CA THR A 105 -16.01 17.07 -4.53
C THR A 105 -15.33 16.35 -5.70
N ALA A 106 -14.37 15.47 -5.43
CA ALA A 106 -13.80 14.60 -6.47
C ALA A 106 -13.43 13.19 -6.00
N PHE A 107 -13.72 12.82 -4.76
CA PHE A 107 -13.46 11.45 -4.27
C PHE A 107 -14.62 10.85 -3.47
N THR A 108 -15.52 11.67 -2.91
CA THR A 108 -16.61 11.24 -2.02
C THR A 108 -17.81 10.61 -2.73
N GLU A 109 -17.97 10.72 -4.05
CA GLU A 109 -19.09 10.06 -4.74
C GLU A 109 -18.92 8.54 -4.89
N GLU A 110 -17.70 8.00 -4.79
CA GLU A 110 -17.47 6.54 -4.73
C GLU A 110 -17.75 5.94 -3.33
N PHE A 111 -17.93 6.77 -2.30
CA PHE A 111 -18.08 6.31 -0.91
C PHE A 111 -19.46 5.79 -0.55
N GLN A 112 -20.51 6.21 -1.26
CA GLN A 112 -21.85 5.69 -1.00
C GLN A 112 -22.09 4.31 -1.63
N TYR A 113 -21.21 3.83 -2.51
CA TYR A 113 -21.47 2.61 -3.28
C TYR A 113 -21.01 1.29 -2.63
N TYR A 114 -20.18 1.33 -1.57
CA TYR A 114 -19.61 0.10 -0.95
C TYR A 114 -20.11 -0.22 0.45
N LYS A 115 -21.26 0.34 0.85
CA LYS A 115 -21.90 0.01 2.12
C LYS A 115 -23.24 -0.72 1.91
N TYR A 116 -23.21 -1.89 1.30
CA TYR A 116 -24.13 -3.03 1.50
C TYR A 116 -23.41 -4.34 1.21
#